data_AF-A0A7K4VY19-F1
#
_entry.id   AF-A0A7K4VY19-F1
#
_cell.length_a   1.000
_cell.length_b   1.000
_cell.length_c   1.000
_cell.angle_alpha   90.00
_cell.angle_beta   90.00
_cell.angle_gamma   90.00
#
_symmetry.space_group_name_H-M   'P 1'
#
loop_
_entity.id
_entity.type
_entity.pdbx_description
1 polymer ?
#
loop_
_entity_poly.entity_id
_entity_poly.type
_entity_poly.pdbx_seq_one_letter_code
_entity_poly.pdbx_strand_id
1 'polypeptide(L)'
;IVTARLSKACPLNPRQRGFIRAAGCSENLKLLQTIVRTAKSEHRPLAVVFVDIAKAFDTVSHQHIIHALQQRGVDPHIIGLVNNVYEDISTYVT
;
A
#
# COMPACT_ATOMS: atom_id res chain seq x y z
N ILE A 1 1.12 18.27 1.95
CA ILE A 1 1.98 18.58 0.78
C ILE A 1 2.78 17.35 0.33
N VAL A 2 3.56 16.71 1.21
CA VAL A 2 4.38 15.51 0.88
C VAL A 2 3.54 14.36 0.31
N THR A 3 2.44 13.98 0.96
CA THR A 3 1.54 12.91 0.48
C THR A 3 1.04 13.15 -0.93
N ALA A 4 0.65 14.38 -1.28
CA ALA A 4 0.16 14.69 -2.63
C ALA A 4 1.26 14.55 -3.70
N ARG A 5 2.50 14.95 -3.38
CA ARG A 5 3.67 14.77 -4.27
C ARG A 5 3.99 13.29 -4.45
N LEU A 6 3.99 12.52 -3.36
CA LEU A 6 4.23 11.08 -3.39
C LEU A 6 3.13 10.32 -4.15
N SER A 7 1.86 10.65 -3.95
CA SER A 7 0.77 10.00 -4.70
C SER A 7 0.86 10.25 -6.20
N LYS A 8 1.41 11.40 -6.62
CA LYS A 8 1.64 11.71 -8.04
C LYS A 8 2.83 10.94 -8.62
N ALA A 9 3.95 10.86 -7.89
CA ALA A 9 5.16 10.17 -8.34
C ALA A 9 5.04 8.63 -8.23
N CYS A 10 4.29 8.15 -7.23
CA CYS A 10 4.07 6.75 -6.93
C CYS A 10 2.59 6.40 -7.11
N PRO A 11 2.08 6.31 -8.34
CA PRO A 11 0.70 5.90 -8.57
C PRO A 11 0.48 4.52 -7.96
N LEU A 12 -0.59 4.40 -7.17
CA LEU A 12 -1.02 3.16 -6.55
C LEU A 12 -1.93 2.39 -7.50
N ASN A 13 -2.04 1.08 -7.27
CA ASN A 13 -2.97 0.26 -8.03
C ASN A 13 -4.41 0.81 -7.87
N PRO A 14 -5.21 0.95 -8.94
CA PRO A 14 -6.60 1.43 -8.86
C PRO A 14 -7.52 0.60 -7.95
N ARG A 15 -7.13 -0.63 -7.58
CA ARG A 15 -7.85 -1.51 -6.64
C ARG A 15 -7.37 -1.38 -5.19
N GLN A 16 -6.33 -0.59 -4.92
CA GLN A 16 -5.89 -0.29 -3.56
C GLN A 16 -7.01 0.48 -2.85
N ARG A 17 -7.37 0.05 -1.64
CA ARG A 17 -8.37 0.74 -0.81
C ARG A 17 -7.86 1.10 0.58
N GLY A 18 -6.80 0.44 1.05
CA GLY A 18 -6.12 0.80 2.29
C GLY A 18 -5.30 2.07 2.14
N PHE A 19 -5.32 2.91 3.19
CA PHE A 19 -4.50 4.13 3.31
C PHE A 19 -4.66 5.16 2.18
N ILE A 20 -5.78 5.11 1.45
CA ILE A 20 -6.16 6.12 0.47
C ILE A 20 -7.52 6.72 0.82
N ARG A 21 -7.81 7.92 0.29
CA ARG A 21 -9.12 8.54 0.40
C ARG A 21 -10.11 7.87 -0.57
N ALA A 22 -10.71 6.76 -0.14
CA ALA A 22 -11.73 6.01 -0.88
C ALA A 22 -12.82 5.48 0.06
N ALA A 23 -13.84 4.80 -0.49
CA ALA A 23 -14.93 4.16 0.27
C ALA A 23 -14.48 2.96 1.14
N GLY A 24 -13.16 2.82 1.37
CA GLY A 24 -12.54 1.75 2.12
C GLY A 24 -12.68 0.38 1.46
N CYS A 25 -12.56 -0.67 2.27
CA CYS A 25 -12.52 -2.06 1.79
C CYS A 25 -13.90 -2.60 1.34
N SER A 26 -14.97 -1.85 1.53
CA SER A 26 -16.34 -2.25 1.18
C SER A 26 -16.49 -2.60 -0.30
N GLU A 27 -15.82 -1.84 -1.17
CA GLU A 27 -15.82 -2.06 -2.62
C GLU A 27 -15.12 -3.36 -3.01
N ASN A 28 -13.93 -3.62 -2.42
CA ASN A 28 -13.18 -4.85 -2.65
C ASN A 28 -13.96 -6.08 -2.14
N LEU A 29 -14.63 -5.95 -0.99
CA LEU A 29 -15.50 -6.99 -0.45
C LEU A 29 -16.68 -7.28 -1.38
N LYS A 30 -17.34 -6.22 -1.87
CA LYS A 30 -18.48 -6.38 -2.79
C LYS A 30 -18.04 -7.04 -4.10
N LEU A 31 -16.89 -6.65 -4.65
CA LEU A 31 -16.32 -7.25 -5.84
C LEU A 31 -16.05 -8.74 -5.63
N LEU A 32 -15.38 -9.11 -4.53
CA LEU A 32 -15.11 -10.52 -4.20
C LEU A 32 -16.41 -11.33 -4.06
N GLN A 33 -17.40 -10.79 -3.36
CA GLN A 33 -18.72 -11.43 -3.23
C GLN A 33 -19.38 -11.66 -4.59
N THR A 34 -19.30 -10.70 -5.51
CA THR A 34 -19.83 -10.84 -6.86
C THR A 34 -19.10 -11.96 -7.62
N ILE A 35 -17.76 -11.98 -7.59
CA ILE A 35 -16.95 -13.03 -8.25
C ILE A 35 -17.34 -14.43 -7.75
N VAL A 36 -17.44 -14.59 -6.42
CA VAL A 36 -17.84 -15.86 -5.80
C VAL A 36 -19.26 -16.27 -6.20
N ARG A 37 -20.21 -15.33 -6.22
CA ARG A 37 -21.60 -15.60 -6.62
C ARG A 37 -21.71 -16.02 -8.08
N THR A 38 -21.01 -15.33 -8.98
CA THR A 38 -20.99 -15.63 -10.41
C THR A 38 -20.38 -17.00 -10.70
N ALA A 39 -19.25 -17.33 -10.06
CA ALA A 39 -18.64 -18.66 -10.22
C ALA A 39 -19.60 -19.79 -9.79
N LYS A 40 -20.32 -19.57 -8.67
CA LYS A 40 -21.35 -20.51 -8.19
C LYS A 40 -22.52 -20.65 -9.17
N SER A 41 -23.07 -19.54 -9.67
CA SER A 41 -24.22 -19.61 -10.60
C SER A 41 -23.87 -20.30 -11.92
N GLU A 42 -22.63 -20.14 -12.37
CA GLU A 42 -22.17 -20.72 -13.63
C GLU A 42 -21.49 -22.08 -13.47
N HIS A 43 -21.48 -22.65 -12.26
CA HIS A 43 -20.86 -23.94 -11.97
C HIS A 43 -19.38 -24.02 -12.39
N ARG A 44 -18.68 -22.88 -12.30
CA ARG A 44 -17.27 -22.75 -12.67
C ARG A 44 -16.38 -22.89 -11.42
N PRO A 45 -15.25 -23.61 -11.51
CA PRO A 45 -14.29 -23.67 -10.41
C PRO A 45 -13.68 -22.28 -10.15
N LEU A 46 -13.48 -21.94 -8.87
CA LEU A 46 -12.86 -20.69 -8.43
C LEU A 46 -11.88 -20.98 -7.29
N ALA A 47 -10.66 -20.48 -7.40
CA ALA A 47 -9.67 -20.44 -6.32
C ALA A 47 -9.45 -19.00 -5.88
N VAL A 48 -9.39 -18.76 -4.56
CA VAL A 48 -9.10 -17.45 -3.97
C VAL A 48 -7.94 -17.62 -2.99
N VAL A 49 -6.92 -16.79 -3.12
CA VAL A 49 -5.74 -16.79 -2.24
C VAL A 49 -5.73 -15.49 -1.44
N PHE A 50 -5.65 -15.61 -0.12
CA PHE A 50 -5.46 -14.49 0.79
C PHE A 50 -4.00 -14.47 1.22
N VAL A 51 -3.30 -13.37 0.91
CA VAL A 51 -1.88 -13.17 1.26
C VAL A 51 -1.82 -12.07 2.31
N ASP A 52 -1.08 -12.34 3.39
CA ASP A 52 -0.81 -11.38 4.45
C ASP A 52 0.69 -11.31 4.74
N ILE A 53 1.18 -10.11 5.05
CA ILE A 53 2.60 -9.86 5.36
C ILE A 53 2.71 -9.65 6.86
N ALA A 54 3.33 -10.61 7.55
CA ALA A 54 3.53 -10.52 8.99
C ALA A 54 4.38 -9.30 9.35
N LYS A 55 3.87 -8.47 10.27
CA LYS A 55 4.57 -7.29 10.81
C LYS A 55 5.09 -6.34 9.72
N ALA A 56 4.28 -6.06 8.69
CA ALA A 56 4.73 -5.31 7.50
C ALA A 56 5.42 -3.96 7.80
N PHE A 57 5.06 -3.26 8.87
CA PHE A 57 5.73 -2.00 9.25
C PHE A 57 7.08 -2.23 9.94
N ASP A 58 7.25 -3.36 10.63
CA ASP A 58 8.51 -3.69 11.33
C ASP A 58 9.50 -4.42 10.42
N THR A 59 9.00 -5.15 9.41
CA THR A 59 9.82 -6.06 8.59
C THR A 59 10.32 -5.44 7.29
N VAL A 60 9.70 -4.37 6.82
CA VAL A 60 10.19 -3.66 5.63
C VAL A 60 11.42 -2.83 6.01
N SER A 61 12.59 -3.21 5.47
CA SER A 61 13.83 -2.47 5.71
C SER A 61 13.74 -1.03 5.21
N HIS A 62 14.30 -0.07 5.96
CA HIS A 62 14.31 1.34 5.55
C HIS A 62 15.03 1.54 4.21
N GLN A 63 16.10 0.79 3.93
CA GLN A 63 16.79 0.80 2.63
C GLN A 63 15.86 0.44 1.47
N HIS A 64 14.96 -0.53 1.64
CA HIS A 64 13.97 -0.87 0.60
C HIS A 64 13.01 0.29 0.33
N ILE A 65 12.61 1.05 1.34
CA ILE A 65 11.74 2.22 1.16
C ILE A 65 12.45 3.26 0.29
N ILE A 66 13.72 3.56 0.59
CA ILE A 66 14.53 4.51 -0.17
C ILE A 66 14.73 4.05 -1.63
N HIS A 67 15.11 2.79 -1.83
CA HIS A 67 15.27 2.23 -3.18
C HIS A 67 13.96 2.27 -3.98
N ALA A 68 12.82 1.96 -3.35
CA ALA A 68 11.51 2.04 -4.00
C ALA A 68 11.18 3.47 -4.44
N LEU A 69 11.46 4.48 -3.62
CA LEU A 69 11.23 5.89 -3.98
C LEU A 69 12.14 6.34 -5.14
N GLN A 70 13.41 5.91 -5.15
CA GLN A 70 14.34 6.19 -6.24
C GLN A 70 13.87 5.56 -7.56
N GLN A 71 13.44 4.30 -7.54
CA GLN A 71 12.91 3.60 -8.72
C GLN A 71 11.64 4.26 -9.27
N ARG A 72 10.85 4.91 -8.42
CA ARG A 72 9.66 5.67 -8.81
C ARG A 72 9.96 7.09 -9.29
N GLY A 73 11.24 7.49 -9.35
CA GLY A 73 11.64 8.81 -9.82
C GLY A 73 11.19 9.94 -8.88
N VAL A 74 11.07 9.65 -7.59
CA VAL A 74 10.73 10.67 -6.59
C VAL A 74 11.88 11.67 -6.47
N ASP A 75 11.52 12.94 -6.29
CA ASP A 75 12.46 14.05 -6.08
C ASP A 75 13.48 13.73 -4.96
N PRO A 76 14.80 13.89 -5.20
CA PRO A 76 15.83 13.59 -4.21
C PRO A 76 15.65 14.31 -2.87
N HIS A 77 15.09 15.53 -2.85
CA HIS A 77 14.81 16.25 -1.61
C HIS A 77 13.73 15.56 -0.77
N ILE A 78 12.72 14.96 -1.42
CA ILE A 78 11.68 14.19 -0.73
C ILE A 78 12.24 12.87 -0.22
N ILE A 79 13.11 12.21 -1.00
CA ILE A 79 13.80 11.00 -0.56
C ILE A 79 14.66 11.29 0.68
N GLY A 80 15.44 12.37 0.66
CA GLY A 80 16.23 12.82 1.81
C GLY A 80 15.37 13.09 3.03
N LEU A 81 14.21 13.74 2.87
CA LEU A 81 13.27 13.96 3.98
C LEU A 81 12.79 12.63 4.59
N VAL A 82 12.42 11.65 3.76
CA VAL A 82 11.99 10.32 4.23
C VAL A 82 13.14 9.59 4.93
N ASN A 83 14.36 9.68 4.40
CA ASN A 83 15.54 9.04 5.00
C ASN A 83 15.83 9.60 6.39
N ASN A 84 15.77 10.92 6.55
CA ASN A 84 15.99 11.58 7.84
C ASN A 84 14.95 11.17 8.89
N VAL A 85 13.71 10.88 8.46
CA VAL A 85 12.67 10.32 9.34
C VAL A 85 13.02 8.91 9.78
N TYR A 86 13.97 8.18 9.20
CA TYR A 86 14.29 6.81 9.62
C TYR A 86 15.64 6.66 10.33
N GLU A 87 16.48 7.69 10.36
CA GLU A 87 17.83 7.64 10.93
C GLU A 87 17.93 8.20 12.37
N ASP A 88 17.19 9.26 12.71
CA ASP A 88 17.38 10.01 13.96
C ASP A 88 16.08 10.33 14.73
N ILE A 89 15.11 9.41 14.80
CA ILE A 89 13.90 9.63 15.62
C ILE A 89 13.98 8.98 16.99
N SER A 90 13.75 9.79 18.03
CA SER A 90 13.34 9.34 19.35
C SER A 90 11.93 9.84 19.65
N THR A 91 11.05 8.99 20.18
CA THR A 91 9.75 9.41 20.69
C THR A 91 9.72 9.18 22.20
N TYR A 92 9.46 10.23 22.97
CA TYR A 92 9.23 10.15 24.41
C TYR A 92 7.74 10.06 24.66
N VAL A 93 7.30 9.01 25.35
CA VAL A 93 5.91 8.83 25.77
C VAL A 93 5.87 9.08 27.28
N THR A 94 5.19 10.15 27.69
CA THR A 94 4.94 10.50 29.10
C THR A 94 3.77 9.69 29.65
#